data_AF-A0AAU8MY67-F1
#
_entry.id   AF-A0AAU8MY67-F1
#
_cell.length_a   1.000
_cell.length_b   1.000
_cell.length_c   1.000
_cell.angle_alpha   90.00
_cell.angle_beta   90.00
_cell.angle_gamma   90.00
#
_symmetry.space_group_name_H-M   'P 1'
#
loop_
_entity.id
_entity.type
_entity.pdbx_description
1 polymer ?
#
loop_
_entity_poly.entity_id
_entity_poly.type
_entity_poly.pdbx_seq_one_letter_code
_entity_poly.pdbx_strand_id
1 'polypeptide(L)'
;MSQESINLTLRLVAVPLSGGLVLGLAPMLWGRGYFESADIFLVSFVIGVFLSSVVGLPLVLMIDRFFGAFRWRYVLGGLVCAIVIFILLDAPIMPKDWHLWGDFEFWGRRHVARKLILFSAIGLVAGGVYSGMVSAINKFFPKYVD
;
A
#
# COMPACT_ATOMS: atom_id res chain seq x y z
N MET A 1 -6.61 15.88 -23.87
CA MET A 1 -6.48 15.61 -22.43
C MET A 1 -5.61 16.71 -21.85
N SER A 2 -6.05 17.46 -20.84
CA SER A 2 -5.24 18.54 -20.27
C SER A 2 -4.04 17.97 -19.50
N GLN A 3 -2.96 18.75 -19.34
CA GLN A 3 -1.78 18.37 -18.56
C GLN A 3 -2.15 17.93 -17.14
N GLU A 4 -3.14 18.59 -16.55
CA GLU A 4 -3.69 18.23 -15.25
C GLU A 4 -4.39 16.85 -15.26
N SER A 5 -5.22 16.57 -16.27
CA SER A 5 -5.84 15.26 -16.41
C SER A 5 -4.80 14.15 -16.57
N ILE A 6 -3.73 14.40 -17.33
CA ILE A 6 -2.62 13.44 -17.51
C ILE A 6 -1.91 13.19 -16.17
N ASN A 7 -1.59 14.24 -15.41
CA ASN A 7 -0.99 14.09 -14.07
C ASN A 7 -1.87 13.24 -13.15
N LEU A 8 -3.18 13.53 -13.11
CA LEU A 8 -4.13 12.80 -12.27
C LEU A 8 -4.22 11.32 -12.68
N THR A 9 -4.33 11.02 -13.97
CA THR A 9 -4.34 9.65 -14.48
C THR A 9 -3.06 8.90 -14.12
N LEU A 10 -1.89 9.52 -14.30
CA LEU A 10 -0.61 8.90 -13.95
C LEU A 10 -0.51 8.60 -12.45
N ARG A 11 -0.99 9.50 -11.59
CA ARG A 11 -1.04 9.25 -10.14
C ARG A 11 -1.95 8.08 -9.79
N LEU A 12 -3.14 8.00 -10.39
CA LEU A 12 -4.07 6.89 -10.16
C LEU A 12 -3.48 5.55 -10.59
N VAL A 13 -2.74 5.51 -11.70
CA VAL A 13 -2.05 4.30 -12.18
C VAL A 13 -0.83 3.96 -11.30
N ALA A 14 -0.15 4.96 -10.73
CA ALA A 14 1.00 4.74 -9.85
C ALA A 14 0.61 4.05 -8.53
N VAL A 15 -0.63 4.21 -8.04
CA VAL A 15 -1.11 3.54 -6.82
C VAL A 15 -1.01 2.01 -6.92
N PRO A 16 -1.70 1.32 -7.86
CA PRO A 16 -1.60 -0.11 -7.99
C PRO A 16 -0.19 -0.59 -8.38
N LEU A 17 0.54 0.17 -9.20
CA LEU A 17 1.92 -0.17 -9.55
C LEU A 17 2.83 -0.20 -8.33
N SER A 18 2.69 0.76 -7.40
CA SER A 18 3.49 0.79 -6.18
C SER A 18 3.23 -0.43 -5.29
N GLY A 19 1.97 -0.83 -5.13
CA GLY A 19 1.60 -2.03 -4.38
C GLY A 19 2.08 -3.31 -5.04
N GLY A 20 1.87 -3.42 -6.36
CA GLY A 20 2.34 -4.55 -7.15
C GLY A 20 3.86 -4.71 -7.09
N LEU A 21 4.63 -3.64 -7.29
CA LEU A 21 6.09 -3.70 -7.22
C LEU A 21 6.60 -4.14 -5.85
N VAL A 22 6.05 -3.58 -4.77
CA VAL A 22 6.52 -3.93 -3.42
C VAL A 22 6.17 -5.37 -3.08
N LEU A 23 4.94 -5.82 -3.38
CA LEU A 23 4.56 -7.22 -3.12
C LEU A 23 5.21 -8.22 -4.07
N GLY A 24 5.46 -7.85 -5.33
CA GLY A 24 6.20 -8.68 -6.28
C GLY A 24 7.66 -8.87 -5.89
N LEU A 25 8.33 -7.80 -5.41
CA LEU A 25 9.72 -7.84 -5.00
C LEU A 25 9.93 -8.42 -3.60
N ALA A 26 8.94 -8.36 -2.71
CA ALA A 26 9.09 -8.86 -1.34
C ALA A 26 9.52 -10.35 -1.28
N PRO A 27 8.91 -11.29 -2.02
CA PRO A 27 9.37 -12.68 -2.10
C PRO A 27 10.77 -12.83 -2.69
N MET A 28 11.18 -11.96 -3.63
CA MET A 28 12.52 -12.02 -4.22
C MET A 28 13.61 -11.57 -3.24
N LEU A 29 13.30 -10.56 -2.41
CA LEU A 29 14.26 -10.02 -1.45
C LEU A 29 14.35 -10.85 -0.15
N TRP A 30 13.25 -11.48 0.27
CA TRP A 30 13.19 -12.28 1.51
C TRP A 30 13.20 -13.80 1.28
N GLY A 31 12.89 -14.26 0.07
CA GLY A 31 12.85 -15.67 -0.27
C GLY A 31 14.26 -16.22 -0.41
N ARG A 32 14.66 -17.12 0.48
CA ARG A 32 15.92 -17.86 0.33
C ARG A 32 15.80 -18.86 -0.82
N GLY A 33 16.38 -18.55 -1.98
CA GLY A 33 16.76 -19.48 -3.07
C GLY A 33 15.66 -20.24 -3.81
N TYR A 34 14.44 -20.34 -3.26
CA TYR A 34 13.31 -21.06 -3.86
C TYR A 34 12.31 -20.14 -4.57
N PHE A 35 12.38 -18.82 -4.34
CA PHE A 35 11.39 -17.85 -4.82
C PHE A 35 11.92 -16.92 -5.93
N GLU A 36 12.99 -17.31 -6.63
CA GLU A 36 13.55 -16.55 -7.75
C GLU A 36 12.78 -16.73 -9.07
N SER A 37 11.70 -17.52 -9.06
CA SER A 37 10.87 -17.75 -10.24
C SER A 37 10.06 -16.51 -10.61
N ALA A 38 10.09 -16.14 -11.90
CA ALA A 38 9.27 -15.06 -12.46
C ALA A 38 7.77 -15.23 -12.16
N ASP A 39 7.30 -16.48 -12.03
CA ASP A 39 5.90 -16.80 -11.69
C ASP A 39 5.48 -16.25 -10.32
N ILE A 40 6.35 -16.37 -9.31
CA ILE A 40 6.05 -15.90 -7.95
C ILE A 40 6.00 -14.38 -7.94
N PHE A 41 6.95 -13.73 -8.62
CA PHE A 41 6.90 -12.29 -8.82
C PHE A 41 5.59 -11.87 -9.47
N LEU A 42 5.18 -12.53 -10.57
CA LEU A 42 3.98 -12.17 -11.30
C LEU A 42 2.72 -12.35 -10.45
N VAL A 43 2.59 -13.48 -9.75
CA VAL A 43 1.45 -13.74 -8.86
C VAL A 43 1.38 -12.71 -7.73
N SER A 44 2.50 -12.48 -7.02
CA SER A 44 2.54 -11.51 -5.93
C SER A 44 2.35 -10.06 -6.42
N PHE A 45 2.86 -9.73 -7.61
CA PHE A 45 2.65 -8.44 -8.25
C PHE A 45 1.17 -8.22 -8.58
N VAL A 46 0.49 -9.19 -9.18
CA VAL A 46 -0.94 -9.10 -9.52
C VAL A 46 -1.78 -8.97 -8.25
N ILE A 47 -1.47 -9.74 -7.20
CA ILE A 47 -2.13 -9.61 -5.89
C ILE A 47 -1.93 -8.19 -5.34
N GLY A 48 -0.72 -7.65 -5.41
CA GLY A 48 -0.45 -6.29 -4.93
C GLY A 48 -1.16 -5.21 -5.74
N VAL A 49 -1.19 -5.33 -7.06
CA VAL A 49 -1.98 -4.46 -7.94
C VAL A 49 -3.45 -4.49 -7.54
N PHE A 50 -4.01 -5.67 -7.32
CA PHE A 50 -5.42 -5.83 -6.95
C PHE A 50 -5.71 -5.20 -5.59
N LEU A 51 -4.95 -5.56 -4.54
CA LEU A 51 -5.16 -5.04 -3.18
C LEU A 51 -5.00 -3.52 -3.13
N SER A 52 -3.98 -2.96 -3.79
CA SER A 52 -3.77 -1.52 -3.85
C SER A 52 -4.79 -0.79 -4.74
N SER A 53 -5.38 -1.45 -5.73
CA SER A 53 -6.52 -0.87 -6.46
C SER A 53 -7.75 -0.76 -5.57
N VAL A 54 -8.06 -1.82 -4.82
CA VAL A 54 -9.26 -1.88 -3.97
C VAL A 54 -9.15 -0.93 -2.77
N VAL A 55 -8.01 -0.96 -2.06
CA VAL A 55 -7.83 -0.22 -0.80
C VAL A 55 -7.04 1.07 -1.01
N GLY A 56 -6.01 1.05 -1.84
CA GLY A 56 -5.10 2.18 -2.04
C GLY A 56 -5.72 3.35 -2.80
N LEU A 57 -6.49 3.10 -3.87
CA LEU A 57 -7.14 4.17 -4.64
C LEU A 57 -8.09 5.04 -3.79
N PRO A 58 -9.08 4.49 -3.07
CA PRO A 58 -9.99 5.33 -2.27
C PRO A 58 -9.24 6.08 -1.17
N LEU A 59 -8.24 5.45 -0.53
CA LEU A 59 -7.44 6.09 0.50
C LEU A 59 -6.58 7.23 -0.04
N VAL A 60 -5.92 7.06 -1.20
CA VAL A 60 -5.12 8.13 -1.81
C VAL A 60 -6.00 9.32 -2.19
N LEU A 61 -7.21 9.09 -2.71
CA LEU A 61 -8.17 10.16 -3.00
C LEU A 61 -8.59 10.90 -1.73
N MET A 62 -8.87 10.19 -0.64
CA MET A 62 -9.16 10.81 0.66
C MET A 62 -7.96 11.61 1.17
N ILE A 63 -6.75 11.07 1.09
CA ILE A 63 -5.53 11.72 1.56
C ILE A 63 -5.24 13.00 0.77
N ASP A 64 -5.39 12.96 -0.55
CA ASP A 64 -5.22 14.15 -1.39
C ASP A 64 -6.28 15.22 -1.06
N ARG A 65 -7.50 14.81 -0.68
CA ARG A 65 -8.59 15.73 -0.28
C ARG A 65 -8.37 16.35 1.10
N PHE A 66 -7.93 15.59 2.09
CA PHE A 66 -7.85 16.05 3.49
C PHE A 66 -6.46 16.53 3.92
N PHE A 67 -5.39 16.01 3.32
CA PHE A 67 -4.01 16.24 3.76
C PHE A 67 -3.13 16.85 2.67
N GLY A 68 -3.72 17.78 1.89
CA GLY A 68 -3.09 18.50 0.78
C GLY A 68 -1.73 19.17 1.08
N ALA A 69 -1.48 19.56 2.33
CA ALA A 69 -0.25 20.25 2.74
C ALA A 69 0.82 19.34 3.39
N PHE A 70 0.49 18.08 3.71
CA PHE A 70 1.36 17.24 4.51
C PHE A 70 2.34 16.42 3.66
N ARG A 71 3.66 16.58 3.91
CA ARG A 71 4.73 15.99 3.08
C ARG A 71 4.80 14.46 3.13
N TRP A 72 4.43 13.85 4.25
CA TRP A 72 4.52 12.39 4.47
C TRP A 72 3.19 11.66 4.26
N ARG A 73 2.19 12.35 3.68
CA ARG A 73 0.82 11.86 3.57
C ARG A 73 0.69 10.52 2.86
N TYR A 74 1.51 10.30 1.83
CA TYR A 74 1.49 9.08 1.03
C TYR A 74 2.20 7.91 1.71
N VAL A 75 3.23 8.20 2.52
CA VAL A 75 3.92 7.18 3.33
C VAL A 75 3.02 6.69 4.46
N LEU A 76 2.41 7.63 5.22
CA LEU A 76 1.42 7.29 6.23
C LEU A 76 0.16 6.67 5.60
N GLY A 77 -0.23 7.12 4.42
CA GLY A 77 -1.30 6.50 3.64
C GLY A 77 -1.04 5.04 3.32
N GLY A 78 0.18 4.73 2.88
CA GLY A 78 0.61 3.35 2.62
C GLY A 78 0.57 2.48 3.88
N LEU A 79 1.00 3.02 5.02
CA LEU A 79 0.87 2.34 6.32
C LEU A 79 -0.61 2.02 6.65
N VAL A 80 -1.50 3.02 6.54
CA VAL A 80 -2.93 2.83 6.79
C VAL A 80 -3.52 1.81 5.83
N CYS A 81 -3.19 1.87 4.53
CA CYS A 81 -3.64 0.88 3.54
C CYS A 81 -3.24 -0.53 3.94
N ALA A 82 -1.99 -0.73 4.37
CA ALA A 82 -1.51 -2.06 4.75
C ALA A 82 -2.14 -2.58 6.04
N ILE A 83 -2.41 -1.71 7.01
CA ILE A 83 -3.17 -2.08 8.22
C ILE A 83 -4.60 -2.48 7.84
N VAL A 84 -5.27 -1.73 6.95
CA VAL A 84 -6.62 -2.08 6.47
C VAL A 84 -6.60 -3.43 5.74
N ILE A 85 -5.64 -3.65 4.84
CA ILE A 85 -5.48 -4.93 4.13
C ILE A 85 -5.23 -6.08 5.12
N PHE A 86 -4.34 -5.88 6.10
CA PHE A 86 -4.10 -6.86 7.15
C PHE A 86 -5.38 -7.20 7.92
N ILE A 87 -6.18 -6.19 8.26
CA ILE A 87 -7.45 -6.39 8.95
C ILE A 87 -8.45 -7.15 8.06
N LEU A 88 -8.52 -6.82 6.77
CA LEU A 88 -9.45 -7.47 5.84
C LEU A 88 -9.08 -8.92 5.51
N LEU A 89 -7.78 -9.26 5.51
CA LEU A 89 -7.31 -10.59 5.10
C LEU A 89 -7.02 -11.51 6.29
N ASP A 90 -6.55 -10.97 7.41
CA ASP A 90 -5.97 -11.76 8.51
C ASP A 90 -6.47 -11.38 9.90
N ALA A 91 -7.01 -10.18 10.13
CA ALA A 91 -7.76 -9.98 11.38
C ALA A 91 -8.94 -10.95 11.39
N PRO A 92 -9.31 -11.49 12.56
CA PRO A 92 -10.35 -12.48 12.67
C PRO A 92 -11.70 -11.83 12.30
N ILE A 93 -12.05 -11.92 11.01
CA ILE A 93 -13.41 -11.78 10.51
C ILE A 93 -14.26 -12.99 10.96
N MET A 94 -13.66 -13.96 11.67
CA MET A 94 -14.43 -14.99 12.36
C MET A 94 -15.41 -14.31 13.33
N PRO A 95 -16.73 -14.46 13.13
CA PRO A 95 -17.75 -13.88 14.02
C PRO A 95 -17.61 -14.31 15.48
N LYS A 96 -16.80 -15.35 15.73
CA LYS A 96 -16.57 -15.95 17.04
C LYS A 96 -15.69 -15.10 17.97
N ASP A 97 -14.81 -14.26 17.41
CA ASP A 97 -13.72 -13.63 18.16
C ASP A 97 -13.74 -12.09 18.15
N TRP A 98 -14.85 -11.46 17.73
CA TRP A 98 -14.97 -10.00 17.69
C TRP A 98 -14.68 -9.32 19.03
N HIS A 99 -14.99 -10.01 20.13
CA HIS A 99 -14.76 -9.56 21.50
C HIS A 99 -13.27 -9.40 21.85
N LEU A 100 -12.36 -10.06 21.12
CA LEU A 100 -10.91 -9.97 21.33
C LEU A 100 -10.29 -8.68 20.75
N TRP A 101 -11.04 -7.90 19.97
CA TRP A 101 -10.53 -6.66 19.37
C TRP A 101 -10.15 -5.61 20.41
N GLY A 102 -10.84 -5.59 21.56
CA GLY A 102 -10.55 -4.70 22.68
C GLY A 102 -9.40 -5.16 23.57
N ASP A 103 -8.87 -6.37 23.35
CA ASP A 103 -7.85 -6.96 24.20
C ASP A 103 -6.44 -6.67 23.67
N PHE A 104 -5.66 -5.90 24.42
CA PHE A 104 -4.27 -5.61 24.07
C PHE A 104 -3.39 -6.87 24.03
N GLU A 105 -3.72 -7.92 24.80
CA GLU A 105 -2.97 -9.18 24.77
C GLU A 105 -3.15 -9.93 23.44
N PHE A 106 -4.32 -9.79 22.80
CA PHE A 106 -4.58 -10.37 21.49
C PHE A 106 -3.67 -9.75 20.43
N TRP A 107 -3.57 -8.42 20.38
CA TRP A 107 -2.70 -7.70 19.46
C TRP A 107 -1.21 -7.89 19.79
N GLY A 108 -0.88 -8.06 21.08
CA GLY A 108 0.47 -8.37 21.58
C GLY A 108 0.92 -9.81 21.31
N ARG A 109 -0.01 -10.71 20.95
CA ARG A 109 0.32 -12.11 20.65
C ARG A 109 1.33 -12.17 19.51
N ARG A 110 2.43 -12.89 19.73
CA ARG A 110 3.63 -12.87 18.88
C ARG A 110 3.36 -13.07 17.39
N HIS A 111 2.39 -13.88 17.02
CA HIS A 111 2.02 -14.11 15.61
C HIS A 111 1.30 -12.91 14.98
N VAL A 112 0.34 -12.31 15.69
CA VAL A 112 -0.44 -11.15 15.21
C VAL A 112 0.48 -9.93 15.11
N ALA A 113 1.24 -9.64 16.16
CA ALA A 113 2.19 -8.53 16.19
C ALA A 113 3.24 -8.63 15.06
N ARG A 114 3.79 -9.82 14.79
CA ARG A 114 4.75 -10.03 13.69
C ARG A 114 4.14 -9.72 12.33
N LYS A 115 2.93 -10.22 12.06
CA LYS A 115 2.26 -9.94 10.79
C LYS A 115 1.91 -8.46 10.66
N LEU A 116 1.38 -7.83 11.70
CA LEU A 116 1.09 -6.40 11.73
C LEU A 116 2.34 -5.56 11.42
N ILE A 117 3.49 -5.91 12.01
CA ILE A 117 4.77 -5.25 11.72
C ILE A 117 5.19 -5.46 10.26
N LEU A 118 5.08 -6.67 9.73
CA LEU A 118 5.43 -6.98 8.35
C LEU A 118 4.55 -6.21 7.35
N PHE A 119 3.23 -6.23 7.54
CA PHE A 119 2.29 -5.45 6.72
C PHE A 119 2.58 -3.95 6.83
N SER A 120 2.85 -3.45 8.04
CA SER A 120 3.20 -2.04 8.26
C SER A 120 4.47 -1.64 7.51
N ALA A 121 5.52 -2.47 7.57
CA ALA A 121 6.76 -2.23 6.83
C ALA A 121 6.52 -2.22 5.31
N ILE A 122 5.79 -3.20 4.78
CA ILE A 122 5.40 -3.27 3.37
C ILE A 122 4.62 -2.02 2.96
N GLY A 123 3.66 -1.58 3.78
CA GLY A 123 2.85 -0.38 3.55
C GLY A 123 3.68 0.90 3.51
N LEU A 124 4.64 1.05 4.43
CA LEU A 124 5.55 2.19 4.45
C LEU A 124 6.45 2.22 3.20
N VAL A 125 6.98 1.06 2.78
CA VAL A 125 7.78 0.97 1.55
C VAL A 125 6.92 1.30 0.32
N ALA A 126 5.71 0.75 0.21
CA ALA A 126 4.79 1.04 -0.88
C ALA A 126 4.41 2.52 -0.94
N GLY A 127 4.10 3.13 0.21
CA GLY A 127 3.83 4.57 0.32
C GLY A 127 5.05 5.43 -0.06
N GLY A 128 6.27 4.98 0.27
CA GLY A 128 7.52 5.62 -0.16
C GLY A 128 7.74 5.53 -1.67
N VAL A 129 7.55 4.35 -2.26
CA VAL A 129 7.62 4.13 -3.72
C VAL A 129 6.60 5.00 -4.44
N TYR A 130 5.35 5.02 -3.97
CA TYR A 130 4.30 5.88 -4.52
C TYR A 130 4.67 7.36 -4.41
N SER A 131 5.20 7.81 -3.26
CA SER A 131 5.65 9.19 -3.08
C SER A 131 6.72 9.57 -4.10
N GLY A 132 7.70 8.69 -4.34
CA GLY A 132 8.73 8.88 -5.36
C GLY A 132 8.16 8.97 -6.77
N MET A 133 7.20 8.10 -7.12
CA MET A 133 6.49 8.15 -8.40
C MET A 133 5.75 9.48 -8.57
N VAL A 134 5.01 9.93 -7.55
CA VAL A 134 4.29 11.21 -7.58
C VAL A 134 5.25 12.39 -7.74
N SER A 135 6.39 12.39 -7.04
CA SER A 135 7.42 13.41 -7.19
C SER A 135 7.98 13.45 -8.62
N ALA A 136 8.23 12.29 -9.24
CA ALA A 136 8.66 12.21 -10.64
C ALA A 136 7.56 12.72 -11.59
N ILE A 137 6.32 12.27 -11.42
CA ILE A 137 5.17 12.70 -12.23
C ILE A 137 5.00 14.22 -12.17
N ASN A 138 5.08 14.83 -10.98
CA ASN A 138 4.94 16.27 -10.83
C ASN A 138 6.09 17.07 -11.45
N LYS A 139 7.28 16.48 -11.54
CA LYS A 139 8.44 17.10 -12.19
C LYS A 139 8.28 17.13 -13.71
N PHE A 140 7.71 16.09 -14.31
CA PHE A 140 7.52 15.99 -15.76
C PHE A 140 6.19 16.59 -16.25
N PHE A 141 5.14 16.50 -15.43
CA PHE A 141 3.79 16.96 -15.71
C PHE A 141 3.31 17.84 -14.55
N PRO A 142 3.79 19.09 -14.43
CA PRO A 142 3.38 19.95 -13.33
C PRO A 142 1.87 20.18 -13.34
N LYS A 143 1.27 20.19 -12.16
CA LYS A 143 -0.08 20.74 -12.00
C LYS A 143 0.05 22.25 -12.21
N TYR A 144 -0.62 22.81 -13.20
CA TYR A 144 -0.73 24.27 -13.31
C TYR A 144 -1.39 24.75 -12.01
N VAL A 145 -0.62 25.51 -11.23
CA VAL A 145 -1.13 26.24 -10.07
C VAL A 145 -1.49 27.60 -10.63
N ASP A 146 -2.78 27.85 -10.80
CA ASP A 146 -3.30 29.22 -10.82
C ASP A 146 -3.26 29.77 -9.37
#